data_AF-A0A1B0GM53-F1
#
_entry.id   AF-A0A1B0GM53-F1
#
_cell.length_a   1.000
_cell.length_b   1.000
_cell.length_c   1.000
_cell.angle_alpha   90.00
_cell.angle_beta   90.00
_cell.angle_gamma   90.00
#
_symmetry.space_group_name_H-M   'P 1'
#
loop_
_entity.id
_entity.type
_entity.pdbx_description
1 polymer ?
#
loop_
_entity_poly.entity_id
_entity_poly.type
_entity_poly.pdbx_seq_one_letter_code
_entity_poly.pdbx_strand_id
1 'polypeptide(L)'
;MNPDLRHREKWPNIPEILSRKARKVCRVQTITNRLPVLQWIPQYKREYFFPDIVAGITVALTAIPQGIAYAVVAGLEPQHGLYSELVPSFVYFVLGSCKDITIGPTAIMALLVQSHALKSPDLAFLAAFLTGLIILAMAILNLGFLVQFISIPVTVGFCTAAALTIASAQIKSLLGLPGRGNEFIESWTSVVENIQEIKLWDTVLGVSSIILLVSLKISLMASKSTIKYMATIITAAREALGM
;
A
#
# COMPACT_ATOMS: atom_id res chain seq x y z
N MET A 1 60.32 31.40 -21.81
CA MET A 1 59.61 30.87 -20.62
C MET A 1 58.70 31.99 -20.12
N ASN A 2 57.41 31.96 -20.43
CA ASN A 2 56.50 33.09 -20.17
C ASN A 2 55.92 32.97 -18.74
N PRO A 3 56.15 33.91 -17.80
CA PRO A 3 55.84 33.75 -16.37
C PRO A 3 54.36 34.01 -15.98
N ASP A 4 53.46 34.31 -16.92
CA ASP A 4 52.11 34.84 -16.60
C ASP A 4 50.94 33.84 -16.66
N LEU A 5 51.18 32.54 -16.52
CA LEU A 5 50.11 31.53 -16.44
C LEU A 5 49.60 31.29 -15.00
N ARG A 6 49.30 32.35 -14.24
CA ARG A 6 48.56 32.21 -12.97
C ARG A 6 47.06 32.27 -13.26
N HIS A 7 46.47 31.14 -13.67
CA HIS A 7 45.02 30.96 -13.69
C HIS A 7 44.46 31.17 -12.28
N ARG A 8 43.96 32.38 -11.99
CA ARG A 8 43.16 32.63 -10.80
C ARG A 8 41.79 32.00 -11.01
N GLU A 9 41.59 30.80 -10.48
CA GLU A 9 40.26 30.21 -10.32
C GLU A 9 39.41 31.17 -9.47
N LYS A 10 38.52 31.91 -10.14
CA LYS A 10 37.46 32.66 -9.46
C LYS A 10 36.50 31.64 -8.89
N TRP A 11 36.56 31.44 -7.57
CA TRP A 11 35.64 30.57 -6.85
C TRP A 11 34.18 30.96 -7.20
N PRO A 12 33.32 29.97 -7.49
CA PRO A 12 31.93 30.26 -7.82
C PRO A 12 31.27 30.95 -6.63
N ASN A 13 30.52 32.04 -6.87
CA ASN A 13 29.74 32.73 -5.85
C ASN A 13 28.62 31.82 -5.32
N ILE A 14 28.95 31.02 -4.31
CA ILE A 14 28.06 30.10 -3.59
C ILE A 14 26.74 30.78 -3.14
N PRO A 15 26.73 32.04 -2.65
CA PRO A 15 25.50 32.72 -2.26
C PRO A 15 24.55 32.96 -3.44
N GLU A 16 25.11 33.26 -4.61
CA GLU A 16 24.34 33.55 -5.81
C GLU A 16 23.74 32.26 -6.39
N ILE A 17 24.49 31.16 -6.37
CA ILE A 17 24.04 29.83 -6.76
C ILE A 17 22.92 29.33 -5.82
N LEU A 18 23.08 29.49 -4.51
CA LEU A 18 22.04 29.18 -3.52
C LEU A 18 20.80 30.04 -3.73
N SER A 19 20.94 31.34 -3.96
CA SER A 19 19.79 32.23 -4.21
C SER A 19 19.04 31.89 -5.51
N ARG A 20 19.77 31.47 -6.56
CA ARG A 20 19.19 31.03 -7.84
C ARG A 20 18.50 29.67 -7.70
N LYS A 21 19.05 28.75 -6.91
CA LYS A 21 18.45 27.44 -6.62
C LYS A 21 17.19 27.60 -5.75
N ALA A 22 17.22 28.48 -4.75
CA ALA A 22 16.07 28.86 -3.94
C ALA A 22 14.95 29.51 -4.79
N ARG A 23 15.31 30.40 -5.74
CA ARG A 23 14.35 30.98 -6.70
C ARG A 23 13.75 29.95 -7.66
N LYS A 24 14.50 28.92 -8.04
CA LYS A 24 13.99 27.77 -8.83
C LYS A 24 13.03 26.89 -8.03
N VAL A 25 13.27 26.71 -6.73
CA VAL A 25 12.38 25.95 -5.83
C VAL A 25 11.03 26.64 -5.65
N CYS A 26 10.98 27.98 -5.64
CA CYS A 26 9.75 28.76 -5.52
C CYS A 26 9.06 29.10 -6.85
N ARG A 27 9.45 28.48 -7.98
CA ARG A 27 8.75 28.70 -9.27
C ARG A 27 7.41 27.96 -9.22
N VAL A 28 6.33 28.61 -9.67
CA VAL A 28 4.96 28.04 -9.70
C VAL A 28 4.93 26.64 -10.33
N GLN A 29 5.71 26.41 -11.40
CA GLN A 29 5.86 25.11 -12.07
C GLN A 29 6.45 24.00 -11.18
N THR A 30 7.32 24.37 -10.22
CA THR A 30 7.91 23.41 -9.27
C THR A 30 6.93 23.09 -8.15
N ILE A 31 6.09 24.03 -7.74
CA ILE A 31 5.03 23.82 -6.75
C ILE A 31 3.91 22.96 -7.36
N THR A 32 3.48 23.23 -8.58
CA THR A 32 2.48 22.39 -9.28
C THR A 32 2.99 20.98 -9.55
N ASN A 33 4.29 20.78 -9.78
CA ASN A 33 4.88 19.43 -9.92
C ASN A 33 5.09 18.70 -8.58
N ARG A 34 5.07 19.40 -7.44
CA ARG A 34 5.22 18.82 -6.10
C ARG A 34 3.88 18.54 -5.42
N LEU A 35 2.82 19.22 -5.84
CA LEU A 35 1.44 19.03 -5.38
C LEU A 35 0.56 18.60 -6.56
N PRO A 36 0.53 17.30 -6.90
CA PRO A 36 -0.25 16.77 -8.03
C PRO A 36 -1.74 17.12 -7.94
N VAL A 37 -2.23 17.37 -6.72
CA VAL A 37 -3.61 17.81 -6.46
C VAL A 37 -4.03 19.04 -7.25
N LEU A 38 -3.11 19.99 -7.44
CA LEU A 38 -3.38 21.22 -8.18
C LEU A 38 -3.46 20.99 -9.69
N GLN A 39 -2.93 19.86 -10.18
CA GLN A 39 -2.98 19.51 -11.61
C GLN A 39 -4.26 18.75 -11.96
N TRP A 40 -4.70 17.83 -11.10
CA TRP A 40 -5.85 16.97 -11.41
C TRP A 40 -7.21 17.61 -11.05
N ILE A 41 -7.30 18.41 -9.98
CA ILE A 41 -8.57 19.06 -9.58
C ILE A 41 -9.18 19.88 -10.73
N PRO A 42 -8.43 20.75 -11.45
CA PRO A 42 -8.98 21.54 -12.55
C PRO A 42 -9.45 20.70 -13.74
N GLN A 43 -8.95 19.47 -13.89
CA GLN A 43 -9.27 18.56 -14.98
C GLN A 43 -10.45 17.62 -14.63
N TYR A 44 -10.97 17.71 -13.40
CA TYR A 44 -12.02 16.83 -12.91
C TYR A 44 -13.37 17.11 -13.56
N LYS A 45 -13.91 16.12 -14.27
CA LYS A 45 -15.23 16.19 -14.92
C LYS A 45 -16.34 15.77 -13.96
N ARG A 46 -17.49 16.43 -14.04
CA ARG A 46 -18.69 16.08 -13.24
C ARG A 46 -19.20 14.67 -13.49
N GLU A 47 -18.92 14.11 -14.66
CA GLU A 47 -19.25 12.71 -15.00
C GLU A 47 -18.59 11.68 -14.08
N TYR A 48 -17.44 12.01 -13.48
CA TYR A 48 -16.71 11.11 -12.58
C TYR A 48 -17.23 11.12 -11.14
N PHE A 49 -18.05 12.12 -10.78
CA PHE A 49 -18.49 12.33 -9.40
C PHE A 49 -19.27 11.14 -8.83
N PHE A 50 -20.28 10.63 -9.56
CA PHE A 50 -21.07 9.49 -9.09
C PHE A 50 -20.27 8.18 -9.06
N PRO A 51 -19.53 7.80 -10.12
CA PRO A 51 -18.63 6.64 -10.07
C PRO A 51 -17.62 6.70 -8.92
N ASP A 52 -17.03 7.85 -8.65
CA ASP A 52 -16.01 8.01 -7.59
C ASP A 52 -16.62 7.90 -6.19
N ILE A 53 -17.85 8.37 -5.97
CA ILE A 53 -18.55 8.16 -4.69
C ILE A 53 -18.81 6.68 -4.46
N VAL A 54 -19.33 5.96 -5.46
CA VAL A 54 -19.62 4.53 -5.33
C VAL A 54 -18.32 3.75 -5.11
N ALA A 55 -17.25 4.08 -5.85
CA ALA A 55 -15.94 3.49 -5.67
C ALA A 55 -15.37 3.79 -4.28
N GLY A 56 -15.45 5.03 -3.81
CA GLY A 56 -14.98 5.45 -2.50
C GLY A 56 -15.70 4.74 -1.35
N ILE A 57 -17.03 4.63 -1.41
CA ILE A 57 -17.82 3.86 -0.43
C ILE A 57 -17.42 2.38 -0.46
N THR A 58 -17.25 1.81 -1.65
CA THR A 58 -16.84 0.41 -1.80
C THR A 58 -15.46 0.16 -1.19
N VAL A 59 -14.49 1.03 -1.47
CA VAL A 59 -13.13 0.95 -0.91
C VAL A 59 -13.18 1.11 0.60
N ALA A 60 -13.93 2.10 1.13
CA ALA A 60 -14.05 2.33 2.56
C ALA A 60 -14.66 1.11 3.29
N LEU A 61 -15.69 0.49 2.73
CA LEU A 61 -16.31 -0.73 3.28
C LEU A 61 -15.32 -1.90 3.37
N THR A 62 -14.35 -1.97 2.46
CA THR A 62 -13.29 -3.01 2.51
C THR A 62 -12.11 -2.61 3.40
N ALA A 63 -11.77 -1.32 3.44
CA ALA A 63 -10.61 -0.79 4.15
C ALA A 63 -10.81 -0.81 5.68
N ILE A 64 -12.02 -0.52 6.17
CA ILE A 64 -12.36 -0.55 7.61
C ILE A 64 -12.08 -1.93 8.25
N PRO A 65 -12.67 -3.04 7.78
CA PRO A 65 -12.40 -4.35 8.37
C PRO A 65 -10.96 -4.79 8.16
N GLN A 66 -10.34 -4.42 7.03
CA GLN A 66 -8.94 -4.72 6.75
C GLN A 66 -7.99 -4.04 7.76
N GLY A 67 -8.15 -2.74 8.01
CA GLY A 67 -7.33 -2.00 8.97
C GLY A 67 -7.47 -2.53 10.40
N ILE A 68 -8.68 -2.89 10.81
CA ILE A 68 -8.94 -3.52 12.13
C ILE A 68 -8.20 -4.86 12.23
N ALA A 69 -8.33 -5.72 11.21
CA ALA A 69 -7.66 -7.01 11.20
C ALA A 69 -6.14 -6.85 11.28
N TYR A 70 -5.55 -5.91 10.54
CA TYR A 70 -4.11 -5.67 10.57
C TYR A 70 -3.62 -5.06 11.88
N ALA A 71 -4.40 -4.23 12.57
CA ALA A 71 -4.05 -3.78 13.91
C ALA A 71 -4.01 -4.95 14.92
N VAL A 72 -5.01 -5.85 14.86
CA VAL A 72 -5.06 -7.04 15.70
C VAL A 72 -3.90 -7.99 15.40
N VAL A 73 -3.53 -8.14 14.12
CA VAL A 73 -2.34 -8.88 13.70
C VAL A 73 -1.07 -8.19 14.21
N ALA A 74 -0.96 -6.87 14.17
CA ALA A 74 0.18 -6.14 14.73
C ALA A 74 0.25 -6.18 16.27
N GLY A 75 -0.76 -6.72 16.95
CA GLY A 75 -0.82 -6.71 18.42
C GLY A 75 -1.23 -5.36 19.02
N LEU A 76 -1.77 -4.46 18.20
CA LEU A 76 -2.27 -3.14 18.61
C LEU A 76 -3.79 -3.15 18.77
N GLU A 77 -4.32 -2.14 19.44
CA GLU A 77 -5.76 -1.92 19.53
C GLU A 77 -6.37 -1.58 18.15
N PRO A 78 -7.61 -2.01 17.86
CA PRO A 78 -8.28 -1.80 16.57
C PRO A 78 -8.29 -0.35 16.07
N GLN A 79 -8.37 0.62 16.99
CA GLN A 79 -8.38 2.04 16.69
C GLN A 79 -7.13 2.53 15.95
N HIS A 80 -5.96 1.94 16.24
CA HIS A 80 -4.72 2.29 15.54
C HIS A 80 -4.73 1.84 14.07
N GLY A 81 -5.45 0.77 13.76
CA GLY A 81 -5.66 0.32 12.38
C GLY A 81 -6.44 1.34 11.57
N LEU A 82 -7.53 1.86 12.15
CA LEU A 82 -8.36 2.89 11.51
C LEU A 82 -7.58 4.19 11.29
N TYR A 83 -6.77 4.62 12.25
CA TYR A 83 -5.90 5.80 12.08
C TYR A 83 -4.87 5.59 10.97
N SER A 84 -4.32 4.38 10.87
CA SER A 84 -3.30 4.03 9.86
C SER A 84 -3.88 3.88 8.45
N GLU A 85 -5.19 3.71 8.31
CA GLU A 85 -5.88 3.69 7.01
C GLU A 85 -6.29 5.12 6.58
N LEU A 86 -6.86 5.88 7.54
CA LEU A 86 -7.46 7.19 7.27
C LEU A 86 -6.42 8.27 7.00
N VAL A 87 -5.43 8.41 7.88
CA VAL A 87 -4.47 9.52 7.82
C VAL A 87 -3.61 9.46 6.55
N PRO A 88 -3.01 8.32 6.17
CA PRO A 88 -2.23 8.24 4.93
C PRO A 88 -3.05 8.48 3.67
N SER A 89 -4.33 8.07 3.66
CA SER A 89 -5.24 8.33 2.53
C SER A 89 -5.45 9.82 2.29
N PHE A 90 -5.66 10.61 3.36
CA PHE A 90 -5.77 12.08 3.25
C PHE A 90 -4.45 12.73 2.82
N VAL A 91 -3.32 12.27 3.36
CA VAL A 91 -2.00 12.78 2.96
C VAL A 91 -1.74 12.47 1.48
N TYR A 92 -2.10 11.26 1.03
CA TYR A 92 -1.94 10.85 -0.36
C TYR A 92 -2.89 11.57 -1.31
N PHE A 93 -4.09 11.94 -0.89
CA PHE A 93 -4.97 12.80 -1.69
C PHE A 93 -4.29 14.11 -2.12
N VAL A 94 -3.47 14.69 -1.24
CA VAL A 94 -2.76 15.96 -1.51
C VAL A 94 -1.45 15.74 -2.27
N LEU A 95 -0.67 14.73 -1.88
CA LEU A 95 0.71 14.53 -2.36
C LEU A 95 0.85 13.42 -3.41
N GLY A 96 -0.19 12.63 -3.62
CA GLY A 96 -0.16 11.43 -4.44
C GLY A 96 -0.15 11.71 -5.92
N SER A 97 0.69 10.99 -6.65
CA SER A 97 0.82 11.13 -8.10
C SER A 97 -0.16 10.27 -8.89
N CYS A 98 -0.71 9.21 -8.29
CA CYS A 98 -1.61 8.26 -8.95
C CYS A 98 -3.03 8.41 -8.39
N LYS A 99 -4.02 8.60 -9.27
CA LYS A 99 -5.43 8.81 -8.87
C LYS A 99 -6.16 7.54 -8.38
N ASP A 100 -5.72 6.36 -8.82
CA ASP A 100 -6.48 5.10 -8.64
C ASP A 100 -5.91 4.19 -7.54
N ILE A 101 -4.91 4.64 -6.76
CA ILE A 101 -4.28 3.82 -5.72
C ILE A 101 -4.80 4.20 -4.33
N THR A 102 -5.15 3.19 -3.54
CA THR A 102 -5.50 3.33 -2.13
C THR A 102 -4.27 3.03 -1.27
N ILE A 103 -4.04 3.85 -0.24
CA ILE A 103 -2.94 3.66 0.71
C ILE A 103 -3.49 3.21 2.04
N GLY A 104 -2.89 2.15 2.58
CA GLY A 104 -3.22 1.64 3.90
C GLY A 104 -2.15 0.66 4.40
N PRO A 105 -2.28 0.22 5.67
CA PRO A 105 -1.49 -0.87 6.20
C PRO A 105 -1.64 -2.15 5.36
N THR A 106 -0.60 -2.97 5.37
CA THR A 106 -0.58 -4.29 4.75
C THR A 106 -0.30 -5.34 5.81
N ALA A 107 -0.71 -6.58 5.55
CA ALA A 107 -0.44 -7.70 6.45
C ALA A 107 1.06 -7.84 6.79
N ILE A 108 1.95 -7.60 5.82
CA ILE A 108 3.40 -7.66 6.03
C ILE A 108 3.85 -6.57 7.00
N MET A 109 3.39 -5.32 6.82
CA MET A 109 3.75 -4.23 7.74
C MET A 109 3.28 -4.52 9.17
N ALA A 110 2.08 -5.09 9.32
CA ALA A 110 1.56 -5.51 10.61
C ALA A 110 2.45 -6.58 11.27
N LEU A 111 2.85 -7.62 10.53
CA LEU A 111 3.73 -8.67 11.03
C LEU A 111 5.13 -8.14 11.41
N LEU A 112 5.70 -7.24 10.62
CA LEU A 112 7.04 -6.67 10.89
C LEU A 112 7.09 -5.81 12.16
N VAL A 113 6.02 -5.05 12.43
CA VAL A 113 5.96 -4.15 13.59
C VAL A 113 5.52 -4.90 14.85
N GLN A 114 4.91 -6.07 14.72
CA GLN A 114 4.29 -6.79 15.83
C GLN A 114 5.24 -7.07 17.00
N SER A 115 6.47 -7.53 16.73
CA SER A 115 7.45 -7.82 17.78
C SER A 115 7.81 -6.60 18.65
N HIS A 116 7.66 -5.40 18.09
CA HIS A 116 7.86 -4.13 18.77
C HIS A 116 6.58 -3.68 19.48
N ALA A 117 5.44 -3.77 18.79
CA ALA A 117 4.12 -3.42 19.32
C ALA A 117 3.72 -4.25 20.55
N LEU A 118 4.07 -5.55 20.58
CA LEU A 118 3.78 -6.44 21.71
C LEU A 118 4.54 -6.06 22.99
N LYS A 119 5.70 -5.41 22.86
CA LYS A 119 6.44 -4.89 24.02
C LYS A 119 5.83 -3.58 24.49
N SER A 120 5.60 -2.65 23.57
CA SER A 120 4.91 -1.39 23.84
C SER A 120 4.41 -0.77 22.52
N PRO A 121 3.17 -0.23 22.48
CA PRO A 121 2.64 0.47 21.30
C PRO A 121 3.54 1.63 20.85
N ASP A 122 4.20 2.30 21.78
CA ASP A 122 5.10 3.43 21.49
C ASP A 122 6.27 3.05 20.58
N LEU A 123 6.76 1.81 20.68
CA LEU A 123 7.83 1.32 19.80
C LEU A 123 7.35 1.17 18.36
N ALA A 124 6.08 0.82 18.15
CA ALA A 124 5.48 0.77 16.83
C ALA A 124 5.36 2.17 16.22
N PHE A 125 4.96 3.17 17.01
CA PHE A 125 4.88 4.56 16.57
C PHE A 125 6.25 5.14 16.26
N LEU A 126 7.25 4.85 17.10
CA LEU A 126 8.63 5.26 16.87
C LEU A 126 9.20 4.60 15.60
N ALA A 127 8.95 3.31 15.40
CA ALA A 127 9.37 2.60 14.19
C ALA A 127 8.75 3.24 12.94
N ALA A 128 7.43 3.51 12.95
CA ALA A 128 6.75 4.17 11.85
C ALA A 128 7.31 5.58 11.57
N PHE A 129 7.59 6.35 12.62
CA PHE A 129 8.21 7.68 12.50
C PHE A 129 9.61 7.62 11.90
N LEU A 130 10.45 6.70 12.38
CA LEU A 130 11.81 6.49 11.85
C LEU A 130 11.79 6.00 10.40
N THR A 131 10.89 5.06 10.05
CA THR A 131 10.70 4.63 8.66
C THR A 131 10.28 5.81 7.78
N GLY A 132 9.39 6.68 8.25
CA GLY A 132 9.02 7.92 7.56
C GLY A 132 10.21 8.85 7.32
N LEU A 133 11.07 9.03 8.33
CA LEU A 133 12.28 9.85 8.21
C LEU A 133 13.29 9.24 7.22
N ILE A 134 13.47 7.92 7.24
CA ILE A 134 14.34 7.20 6.30
C ILE A 134 13.79 7.32 4.87
N ILE A 135 12.49 7.13 4.67
CA ILE A 135 11.85 7.31 3.35
C ILE A 135 12.00 8.75 2.87
N LEU A 136 11.83 9.74 3.76
CA LEU A 136 12.04 11.14 3.44
C LEU A 136 13.50 11.42 3.05
N ALA A 137 14.47 10.87 3.79
CA ALA A 137 15.89 10.99 3.47
C ALA A 137 16.22 10.35 2.11
N MET A 138 15.71 9.15 1.84
CA MET A 138 15.85 8.49 0.54
C MET A 138 15.23 9.33 -0.59
N ALA A 139 14.08 9.96 -0.35
CA ALA A 139 13.44 10.85 -1.32
C ALA A 139 14.27 12.13 -1.59
N ILE A 140 14.83 12.75 -0.55
CA ILE A 140 15.70 13.94 -0.68
C ILE A 140 16.97 13.61 -1.48
N LEU A 141 17.53 12.43 -1.24
CA LEU A 141 18.69 11.91 -1.96
C LEU A 141 18.33 11.37 -3.37
N ASN A 142 17.05 11.41 -3.75
CA ASN A 142 16.50 10.86 -4.99
C ASN A 142 16.82 9.37 -5.22
N LEU A 143 16.94 8.57 -4.15
CA LEU A 143 17.20 7.13 -4.21
C LEU A 143 16.05 6.30 -4.81
N GLY A 144 14.96 6.93 -5.26
CA GLY A 144 13.87 6.26 -5.97
C GLY A 144 14.33 5.54 -7.25
N PHE A 145 15.46 5.94 -7.85
CA PHE A 145 16.04 5.22 -8.99
C PHE A 145 16.47 3.78 -8.60
N LEU A 146 16.83 3.53 -7.33
CA LEU A 146 17.22 2.19 -6.87
C LEU A 146 16.07 1.18 -6.96
N VAL A 147 14.84 1.65 -6.80
CA VAL A 147 13.64 0.80 -6.92
C VAL A 147 13.52 0.22 -8.34
N GLN A 148 14.03 0.92 -9.36
CA GLN A 148 14.03 0.43 -10.75
C GLN A 148 15.03 -0.70 -10.98
N PHE A 149 16.00 -0.90 -10.09
CA PHE A 149 16.96 -2.01 -10.15
C PHE A 149 16.47 -3.28 -9.44
N ILE A 150 15.32 -3.24 -8.77
CA ILE A 150 14.71 -4.44 -8.19
C ILE A 150 14.20 -5.30 -9.34
N SER A 151 14.81 -6.48 -9.51
CA SER A 151 14.45 -7.40 -10.58
C SER A 151 13.07 -8.02 -10.33
N ILE A 152 12.34 -8.29 -11.41
CA ILE A 152 11.03 -8.98 -11.36
C ILE A 152 11.12 -10.29 -10.57
N PRO A 153 12.15 -11.16 -10.73
CA PRO A 153 12.30 -12.37 -9.94
C PRO A 153 12.39 -12.12 -8.43
N VAL A 154 13.08 -11.06 -7.99
CA VAL A 154 13.19 -10.71 -6.56
C VAL A 154 11.84 -10.28 -6.01
N THR A 155 11.11 -9.43 -6.73
CA THR A 155 9.77 -8.99 -6.32
C THR A 155 8.80 -10.17 -6.24
N VAL A 156 8.80 -11.06 -7.22
CA VAL A 156 7.94 -12.26 -7.22
C VAL A 156 8.32 -13.22 -6.09
N GLY A 157 9.62 -13.43 -5.86
CA GLY A 157 10.11 -14.25 -4.74
C GLY A 157 9.68 -13.69 -3.38
N PHE A 158 9.87 -12.39 -3.18
CA PHE A 158 9.43 -11.69 -1.98
C PHE A 158 7.90 -11.79 -1.78
N CYS A 159 7.11 -11.50 -2.80
CA CYS A 159 5.64 -11.60 -2.73
C CYS A 159 5.16 -13.02 -2.43
N THR A 160 5.81 -14.04 -3.00
CA THR A 160 5.48 -15.45 -2.75
C THR A 160 5.79 -15.84 -1.31
N ALA A 161 6.98 -15.48 -0.82
CA ALA A 161 7.36 -15.71 0.57
C ALA A 161 6.42 -14.97 1.54
N ALA A 162 6.11 -13.71 1.25
CA ALA A 162 5.17 -12.93 2.05
C ALA A 162 3.77 -13.56 2.07
N ALA A 163 3.26 -14.04 0.92
CA ALA A 163 1.96 -14.70 0.85
C ALA A 163 1.92 -15.98 1.72
N LEU A 164 2.99 -16.80 1.67
CA LEU A 164 3.12 -17.99 2.51
C LEU A 164 3.20 -17.66 4.00
N THR A 165 3.96 -16.62 4.36
CA THR A 165 4.07 -16.14 5.74
C THR A 165 2.74 -15.61 6.26
N ILE A 166 2.02 -14.81 5.47
CA ILE A 166 0.69 -14.31 5.84
C ILE A 166 -0.28 -15.47 6.03
N ALA A 167 -0.34 -16.41 5.08
CA ALA A 167 -1.23 -17.57 5.18
C ALA A 167 -0.92 -18.40 6.44
N SER A 168 0.36 -18.61 6.73
CA SER A 168 0.79 -19.33 7.94
C SER A 168 0.44 -18.55 9.20
N ALA A 169 0.59 -17.23 9.22
CA ALA A 169 0.26 -16.40 10.38
C ALA A 169 -1.25 -16.40 10.73
N GLN A 170 -2.12 -16.64 9.74
CA GLN A 170 -3.57 -16.69 9.96
C GLN A 170 -4.10 -18.06 10.37
N ILE A 171 -3.30 -19.13 10.29
CA ILE A 171 -3.78 -20.51 10.53
C ILE A 171 -4.30 -20.71 11.97
N LYS A 172 -3.67 -20.07 12.96
CA LYS A 172 -4.13 -20.11 14.36
C LYS A 172 -5.51 -19.47 14.52
N SER A 173 -5.68 -18.29 13.90
CA SER A 173 -6.96 -17.59 13.89
C SER A 173 -8.04 -18.39 13.18
N LEU A 174 -7.67 -19.15 12.14
CA LEU A 174 -8.59 -20.04 11.43
C LEU A 174 -9.01 -21.23 12.29
N LEU A 175 -8.10 -21.82 13.06
CA LEU A 175 -8.36 -23.00 13.91
C LEU A 175 -8.94 -22.65 15.30
N GLY A 176 -9.06 -21.36 15.62
CA GLY A 176 -9.53 -20.89 16.94
C GLY A 176 -8.56 -21.15 18.09
N LEU A 177 -7.27 -21.35 17.78
CA LEU A 177 -6.23 -21.65 18.77
C LEU A 177 -5.81 -20.38 19.54
N PRO A 178 -5.54 -20.47 20.85
CA PRO A 178 -5.04 -19.35 21.62
C PRO A 178 -3.60 -18.98 21.21
N GLY A 179 -3.27 -17.70 21.43
CA GLY A 179 -1.95 -17.16 21.11
C GLY A 179 -1.83 -16.66 19.67
N ARG A 180 -0.74 -15.93 19.43
CA ARG A 180 -0.39 -15.39 18.12
C ARG A 180 0.78 -16.21 17.57
N GLY A 181 0.77 -16.57 16.29
CA GLY A 181 1.79 -17.40 15.66
C GLY A 181 2.17 -16.68 14.40
N ASN A 182 3.24 -15.91 14.46
CA ASN A 182 3.35 -14.75 13.57
C ASN A 182 4.53 -14.86 12.62
N GLU A 183 5.53 -15.63 13.04
CA GLU A 183 6.54 -16.15 12.14
C GLU A 183 6.07 -17.49 11.57
N PHE A 184 6.54 -17.78 10.35
CA PHE A 184 6.15 -18.98 9.62
C PHE A 184 6.34 -20.24 10.46
N ILE A 185 7.52 -20.45 11.04
CA ILE A 185 7.85 -21.66 11.81
C ILE A 185 7.05 -21.72 13.11
N GLU A 186 7.02 -20.61 13.86
CA GLU A 186 6.32 -20.52 15.14
C GLU A 186 4.81 -20.83 14.99
N SER A 187 4.20 -20.38 13.90
CA SER A 187 2.79 -20.66 13.63
C SER A 187 2.52 -22.16 13.49
N TRP A 188 3.35 -22.88 12.73
CA TRP A 188 3.19 -24.33 12.53
C TRP A 188 3.55 -25.15 13.78
N THR A 189 4.63 -24.78 14.49
CA THR A 189 5.00 -25.46 15.74
C THR A 189 3.87 -25.37 16.76
N SER A 190 3.30 -24.18 16.95
CA SER A 190 2.18 -24.01 17.87
C SER A 190 0.91 -24.74 17.46
N VAL A 191 0.64 -24.93 16.16
CA VAL A 191 -0.51 -25.74 15.70
C VAL A 191 -0.34 -27.19 16.10
N VAL A 192 0.89 -27.74 15.96
CA VAL A 192 1.19 -29.12 16.34
C VAL A 192 1.08 -29.30 17.85
N GLU A 193 1.60 -28.35 18.63
CA GLU A 193 1.55 -28.38 20.10
C GLU A 193 0.12 -28.26 20.65
N ASN A 194 -0.71 -27.41 20.05
CA ASN A 194 -2.05 -27.09 20.56
C ASN A 194 -3.17 -27.78 19.77
N ILE A 195 -2.87 -28.87 19.05
CA ILE A 195 -3.84 -29.54 18.16
C ILE A 195 -5.11 -30.03 18.89
N GLN A 196 -5.01 -30.28 20.20
CA GLN A 196 -6.14 -30.72 21.03
C GLN A 196 -7.05 -29.56 21.48
N GLU A 197 -6.59 -28.31 21.39
CA GLU A 197 -7.36 -27.11 21.77
C GLU A 197 -8.13 -26.50 20.59
N ILE A 198 -8.15 -27.16 19.43
CA ILE A 198 -8.82 -26.67 18.23
C ILE A 198 -10.31 -26.48 18.51
N LYS A 199 -10.79 -25.26 18.26
CA LYS A 199 -12.21 -24.93 18.35
C LYS A 199 -12.87 -25.25 17.02
N LEU A 200 -13.59 -26.37 17.00
CA LEU A 200 -14.24 -26.88 15.79
C LEU A 200 -15.19 -25.86 15.17
N TRP A 201 -15.95 -25.13 15.99
CA TRP A 201 -16.91 -24.13 15.51
C TRP A 201 -16.24 -22.91 14.86
N ASP A 202 -15.14 -22.42 15.44
CA ASP A 202 -14.35 -21.33 14.86
C ASP A 202 -13.74 -21.76 13.51
N THR A 203 -13.28 -23.02 13.45
CA THR A 203 -12.72 -23.62 12.22
C THR A 203 -13.77 -23.74 11.12
N VAL A 204 -14.95 -24.26 11.43
CA VAL A 204 -16.05 -24.38 10.46
C VAL A 204 -16.49 -23.00 9.97
N LEU A 205 -16.62 -22.02 10.86
CA LEU A 205 -16.99 -20.66 10.50
C LEU A 205 -15.93 -20.02 9.60
N GLY A 206 -14.65 -20.13 9.97
CA GLY A 206 -13.55 -19.59 9.19
C GLY A 206 -13.44 -20.23 7.81
N VAL A 207 -13.43 -21.57 7.72
CA VAL A 207 -13.33 -22.28 6.44
C VAL A 207 -14.56 -22.03 5.56
N SER A 208 -15.77 -22.06 6.12
CA SER A 208 -17.00 -21.76 5.36
C SER A 208 -17.02 -20.33 4.83
N SER A 209 -16.53 -19.36 5.60
CA SER A 209 -16.40 -17.97 5.15
C SER A 209 -15.41 -17.81 4.00
N ILE A 210 -14.27 -18.50 4.05
CA ILE A 210 -13.27 -18.51 2.98
C ILE A 210 -13.88 -19.12 1.71
N ILE A 211 -14.54 -20.27 1.84
CA ILE A 211 -15.19 -20.95 0.71
C ILE A 211 -16.23 -20.02 0.08
N LEU A 212 -17.12 -19.44 0.89
CA LEU A 212 -18.16 -18.54 0.41
C LEU A 212 -17.57 -17.33 -0.33
N LEU A 213 -16.56 -16.67 0.24
CA LEU A 213 -15.91 -15.50 -0.38
C LEU A 213 -15.21 -15.86 -1.69
N VAL A 214 -14.49 -16.98 -1.73
CA VAL A 214 -13.82 -17.46 -2.94
C VAL A 214 -14.84 -17.85 -4.01
N SER A 215 -15.90 -18.57 -3.65
CA SER A 215 -17.00 -18.92 -4.55
C SER A 215 -17.70 -17.69 -5.13
N LEU A 216 -18.03 -16.71 -4.29
CA LEU A 216 -18.62 -15.44 -4.74
C LEU A 216 -17.67 -14.69 -5.68
N LYS A 217 -16.39 -14.59 -5.34
CA LYS A 217 -15.40 -13.93 -6.20
C LYS A 217 -15.28 -14.61 -7.57
N ILE A 218 -15.21 -15.94 -7.60
CA ILE A 218 -15.15 -16.71 -8.86
C ILE A 218 -16.43 -16.50 -9.67
N SER A 219 -17.60 -16.55 -9.04
CA SER A 219 -18.89 -16.33 -9.70
C SER A 219 -19.00 -14.92 -10.29
N LEU A 220 -18.60 -13.89 -9.53
CA LEU A 220 -18.59 -12.50 -10.00
C LEU A 220 -17.56 -12.27 -11.11
N MET A 221 -16.40 -12.91 -11.06
CA MET A 221 -15.38 -12.81 -12.11
C MET A 221 -15.85 -13.49 -13.40
N ALA A 222 -16.50 -14.66 -13.30
CA ALA A 222 -17.14 -15.32 -14.41
C ALA A 222 -18.22 -14.42 -15.03
N SER A 223 -19.10 -13.84 -14.20
CA SER A 223 -20.14 -12.91 -14.64
C SER A 223 -19.59 -11.66 -15.33
N LYS A 224 -18.56 -10.99 -14.77
CA LYS A 224 -17.91 -9.84 -15.42
C LYS A 224 -17.26 -10.19 -16.75
N SER A 225 -16.66 -11.39 -16.86
CA SER A 225 -16.12 -11.89 -18.12
C SER A 225 -17.25 -12.05 -19.14
N THR A 226 -18.35 -12.71 -18.77
CA THR A 226 -19.55 -12.87 -19.62
C THR A 226 -20.18 -11.54 -20.02
N ILE A 227 -20.30 -10.57 -19.13
CA ILE A 227 -20.81 -9.22 -19.44
C ILE A 227 -19.89 -8.51 -20.44
N LYS A 228 -18.57 -8.66 -20.31
CA LYS A 228 -17.59 -8.09 -21.25
C LYS A 228 -17.66 -8.76 -22.64
N TYR A 229 -17.88 -10.08 -22.69
CA TYR A 229 -18.12 -10.81 -23.94
C TYR A 229 -19.46 -10.41 -24.58
N MET A 230 -20.54 -10.31 -23.81
CA MET A 230 -21.86 -9.87 -24.29
C MET A 230 -21.82 -8.43 -24.80
N ALA A 231 -21.15 -7.52 -24.08
CA ALA A 231 -20.94 -6.15 -24.54
C ALA A 231 -20.18 -6.13 -25.87
N THR A 232 -19.07 -6.87 -26.00
CA THR A 232 -18.31 -6.96 -27.26
C THR A 232 -19.14 -7.53 -28.42
N ILE A 233 -19.97 -8.55 -28.16
CA ILE A 233 -20.87 -9.13 -29.17
C ILE A 233 -21.95 -8.12 -29.58
N ILE A 234 -22.51 -7.35 -28.65
CA ILE A 234 -23.49 -6.30 -28.95
C ILE A 234 -22.85 -5.18 -29.77
N THR A 235 -21.61 -4.76 -29.45
CA THR A 235 -20.89 -3.76 -30.24
C THR A 235 -20.54 -4.27 -31.64
N ALA A 236 -20.06 -5.51 -31.76
CA ALA A 236 -19.75 -6.15 -33.05
C ALA A 236 -21.01 -6.40 -33.89
N ALA A 237 -22.13 -6.78 -33.26
CA ALA A 237 -23.42 -6.91 -33.94
C ALA A 237 -23.96 -5.55 -34.40
N ARG A 238 -23.70 -4.47 -33.64
CA ARG A 238 -24.05 -3.10 -34.03
C ARG A 238 -23.22 -2.61 -35.23
N GLU A 239 -21.94 -2.95 -35.30
CA GLU A 239 -21.07 -2.64 -36.45
C GLU A 239 -21.44 -3.47 -37.70
N ALA A 240 -21.85 -4.73 -37.52
CA ALA A 240 -22.24 -5.62 -38.64
C ALA A 240 -23.62 -5.27 -39.26
N LEU A 241 -24.49 -4.56 -38.54
CA LEU A 241 -25.84 -4.20 -39.01
C LEU A 241 -25.95 -2.84 -39.71
N GLY A 242 -24.83 -2.13 -39.92
CA GLY A 242 -24.76 -1.01 -40.86
C GLY A 242 -25.03 0.39 -40.29
N MET A 243 -24.07 0.91 -39.52
CA MET A 243 -23.65 2.32 -39.51
C MET A 243 -22.15 2.40 -39.31
#